data_AF-A0A9D9M553-F1
#
_entry.id   AF-A0A9D9M553-F1
#
_cell.length_a   1.000
_cell.length_b   1.000
_cell.length_c   1.000
_cell.angle_alpha   90.00
_cell.angle_beta   90.00
_cell.angle_gamma   90.00
#
_symmetry.space_group_name_H-M   'P 1'
#
loop_
_entity.id
_entity.type
_entity.pdbx_description
1 polymer ?
#
loop_
_entity_poly.entity_id
_entity_poly.type
_entity_poly.pdbx_seq_one_letter_code
_entity_poly.pdbx_strand_id
1 'polypeptide(L)'
;MPQSSDVVPVYRKRNNPASDSFSPQTRKLSIEKFSVEQAPDFITVMLIFNIPVDPLSFTEESVSVNKMQLPEKSTIKFNRTGTELHIAIPVEEIESRMADNSQELQFILKDIAAKDVIDKDNQPKNELQFSIRYKFAE
;
A
#
# COMPACT_ATOMS: atom_id res chain seq x y z
N MET A 1 43.61 -57.55 39.22
CA MET A 1 42.87 -56.29 39.05
C MET A 1 43.87 -55.15 39.02
N PRO A 2 43.99 -54.43 37.90
CA PRO A 2 44.18 -52.98 37.94
C PRO A 2 43.10 -52.24 37.13
N GLN A 3 42.74 -51.09 37.66
CA GLN A 3 41.82 -50.05 37.16
C GLN A 3 42.42 -49.38 35.91
N SER A 4 41.67 -49.26 34.82
CA SER A 4 40.69 -48.20 34.50
C SER A 4 41.32 -47.19 33.54
N SER A 5 40.85 -47.26 32.30
CA SER A 5 41.19 -46.37 31.19
C SER A 5 40.64 -44.97 31.46
N ASP A 6 41.52 -43.97 31.55
CA ASP A 6 41.10 -42.56 31.52
C ASP A 6 40.73 -42.17 30.08
N VAL A 7 39.46 -42.34 29.74
CA VAL A 7 38.86 -41.71 28.56
C VAL A 7 38.38 -40.33 28.99
N VAL A 8 39.15 -39.30 28.65
CA VAL A 8 38.76 -37.89 28.84
C VAL A 8 37.62 -37.56 27.87
N PRO A 9 36.42 -37.14 28.33
CA PRO A 9 35.38 -36.68 27.41
C PRO A 9 35.75 -35.30 26.88
N VAL A 10 35.97 -35.22 25.57
CA VAL A 10 36.06 -33.95 24.83
C VAL A 10 34.68 -33.31 24.85
N TYR A 11 34.47 -32.33 25.73
CA TYR A 11 33.31 -31.45 25.67
C TYR A 11 33.41 -30.59 24.40
N ARG A 12 32.88 -31.08 23.28
CA ARG A 12 32.51 -30.22 22.15
C ARG A 12 31.39 -29.29 22.63
N LYS A 13 31.72 -28.01 22.85
CA LYS A 13 30.73 -26.93 22.91
C LYS A 13 29.81 -27.09 21.69
N ARG A 14 28.56 -27.48 21.92
CA ARG A 14 27.51 -27.27 20.93
C ARG A 14 27.35 -25.76 20.84
N ASN A 15 27.82 -25.17 19.74
CA ASN A 15 27.38 -23.84 19.37
C ASN A 15 25.85 -23.95 19.25
N ASN A 16 25.14 -23.26 20.13
CA ASN A 16 23.72 -22.99 19.93
C ASN A 16 23.57 -22.45 18.50
N PRO A 17 22.73 -23.05 17.65
CA PRO A 17 22.30 -22.32 16.47
C PRO A 17 21.71 -21.01 16.99
N ALA A 18 22.17 -19.92 16.41
CA ALA A 18 21.68 -18.59 16.68
C ALA A 18 20.16 -18.66 16.88
N SER A 19 19.70 -18.16 18.03
CA SER A 19 18.37 -17.59 18.08
C SER A 19 18.39 -16.46 17.06
N ASP A 20 18.18 -16.79 15.79
CA ASP A 20 17.74 -15.85 14.77
C ASP A 20 16.41 -15.36 15.32
N SER A 21 16.50 -14.30 16.10
CA SER A 21 15.42 -13.38 16.34
C SER A 21 14.99 -12.92 14.95
N PHE A 22 14.05 -13.65 14.37
CA PHE A 22 13.16 -13.14 13.34
C PHE A 22 12.44 -11.99 13.99
N SER A 23 13.08 -10.82 14.01
CA SER A 23 12.37 -9.56 14.12
C SER A 23 11.52 -9.51 12.86
N PRO A 24 10.17 -9.67 12.95
CA PRO A 24 9.35 -9.50 11.77
C PRO A 24 9.66 -8.11 11.23
N GLN A 25 10.23 -8.03 10.03
CA GLN A 25 10.44 -6.75 9.38
C GLN A 25 9.05 -6.18 9.12
N THR A 26 8.63 -5.22 9.95
CA THR A 26 7.39 -4.48 9.73
C THR A 26 7.54 -3.74 8.41
N ARG A 27 6.86 -4.22 7.37
CA ARG A 27 6.85 -3.53 6.08
C ARG A 27 5.86 -2.38 6.17
N LYS A 28 6.31 -1.18 5.83
CA LYS A 28 5.43 0.00 5.70
C LYS A 28 4.68 -0.09 4.37
N LEU A 29 3.38 0.18 4.39
CA LEU A 29 2.58 0.29 3.17
C LEU A 29 3.08 1.46 2.31
N SER A 30 3.28 1.21 1.02
CA SER A 30 3.66 2.23 0.03
C SER A 30 3.12 1.87 -1.35
N ILE A 31 2.97 2.89 -2.20
CA ILE A 31 2.72 2.70 -3.64
C ILE A 31 4.04 2.30 -4.28
N GLU A 32 4.12 1.09 -4.83
CA GLU A 32 5.29 0.60 -5.55
C GLU A 32 5.32 1.15 -6.97
N LYS A 33 4.17 1.16 -7.64
CA LYS A 33 4.01 1.64 -9.01
C LYS A 33 2.64 2.28 -9.19
N PHE A 34 2.54 3.18 -10.15
CA PHE A 34 1.25 3.66 -10.64
C PHE A 34 1.31 3.87 -12.15
N SER A 35 0.14 3.85 -12.78
CA SER A 35 -0.04 4.25 -14.17
C SER A 35 -1.33 5.04 -14.32
N VAL A 36 -1.39 5.83 -15.38
CA VAL A 36 -2.56 6.66 -15.72
C VAL A 36 -2.97 6.33 -17.13
N GLU A 37 -4.25 6.04 -17.31
CA GLU A 37 -4.90 5.87 -18.61
C GLU A 37 -5.92 6.99 -18.77
N GLN A 38 -5.88 7.67 -19.91
CA GLN A 38 -6.80 8.76 -20.23
C GLN A 38 -7.66 8.34 -21.41
N ALA A 39 -8.97 8.28 -21.18
CA ALA A 39 -10.00 8.14 -22.18
C ALA A 39 -10.74 9.49 -22.32
N PRO A 40 -11.51 9.72 -23.40
CA PRO A 40 -12.26 10.97 -23.58
C PRO A 40 -13.17 11.31 -22.41
N ASP A 41 -13.81 10.29 -21.82
CA ASP A 41 -14.81 10.48 -20.77
C ASP A 41 -14.25 10.26 -19.35
N PHE A 42 -13.11 9.58 -19.21
CA PHE A 42 -12.57 9.15 -17.92
C PHE A 42 -11.05 9.22 -17.84
N ILE A 43 -10.55 9.52 -16.64
CA ILE A 43 -9.16 9.31 -16.23
C ILE A 43 -9.13 8.12 -15.28
N THR A 44 -8.39 7.08 -15.63
CA THR A 44 -8.18 5.90 -14.78
C THR A 44 -6.77 5.91 -14.21
N VAL A 45 -6.68 5.82 -12.89
CA VAL A 45 -5.43 5.72 -12.15
C VAL A 45 -5.33 4.31 -11.58
N MET A 46 -4.30 3.59 -11.99
CA MET A 46 -3.96 2.28 -11.44
C MET A 46 -2.80 2.42 -10.45
N LEU A 47 -2.96 1.87 -9.25
CA LEU A 47 -1.97 1.86 -8.18
C LEU A 47 -1.62 0.41 -7.83
N ILE A 48 -0.33 0.13 -7.68
CA ILE A 48 0.18 -1.15 -7.20
C ILE A 48 0.85 -0.92 -5.85
N PHE A 49 0.38 -1.61 -4.82
CA PHE A 49 0.93 -1.54 -3.47
C PHE A 49 2.03 -2.58 -3.27
N ASN A 50 3.02 -2.24 -2.45
CA ASN A 50 4.09 -3.18 -2.05
C ASN A 50 3.62 -4.31 -1.11
N ILE A 51 2.43 -4.16 -0.53
CA ILE A 51 1.77 -5.09 0.39
C ILE A 51 0.27 -5.11 0.03
N PRO A 52 -0.41 -6.27 0.10
CA PRO A 52 -1.86 -6.32 -0.07
C PRO A 52 -2.61 -5.43 0.95
N VAL A 53 -3.49 -4.58 0.45
CA VAL A 53 -4.46 -3.83 1.25
C VAL A 53 -5.76 -4.63 1.41
N ASP A 54 -6.53 -4.33 2.44
CA ASP A 54 -7.89 -4.83 2.59
C ASP A 54 -8.88 -3.93 1.83
N PRO A 55 -9.52 -4.40 0.74
CA PRO A 55 -10.52 -3.62 0.03
C PRO A 55 -11.68 -3.17 0.92
N LEU A 56 -11.99 -3.92 1.98
CA LEU A 56 -13.08 -3.58 2.91
C LEU A 56 -12.73 -2.42 3.83
N SER A 57 -11.45 -2.03 3.94
CA SER A 57 -11.07 -0.86 4.72
C SER A 57 -11.33 0.45 4.00
N PHE A 58 -11.64 0.43 2.70
CA PHE A 58 -11.92 1.63 1.94
C PHE A 58 -13.35 2.09 2.15
N THR A 59 -13.49 3.33 2.61
CA THR A 59 -14.75 4.07 2.68
C THR A 59 -14.77 5.17 1.63
N GLU A 60 -15.90 5.86 1.48
CA GLU A 60 -16.02 7.03 0.60
C GLU A 60 -15.07 8.18 0.96
N GLU A 61 -14.58 8.20 2.20
CA GLU A 61 -13.64 9.21 2.71
C GLU A 61 -12.17 8.77 2.56
N SER A 62 -11.93 7.50 2.24
CA SER A 62 -10.58 6.95 2.08
C SER A 62 -9.85 7.50 0.86
N VAL A 63 -10.56 8.10 -0.11
CA VAL A 63 -9.94 8.67 -1.32
C VAL A 63 -10.43 10.10 -1.52
N SER A 64 -9.48 11.02 -1.63
CA SER A 64 -9.73 12.41 -2.00
C SER A 64 -8.81 12.85 -3.13
N VAL A 65 -9.30 13.79 -3.94
CA VAL A 65 -8.58 14.37 -5.08
C VAL A 65 -8.58 15.88 -4.91
N ASN A 66 -7.40 16.50 -4.92
CA ASN A 66 -7.18 17.92 -4.59
C ASN A 66 -7.87 18.35 -3.29
N LYS A 67 -7.81 17.49 -2.26
CA LYS A 67 -8.45 17.68 -0.94
C LYS A 67 -9.98 17.74 -0.98
N MET A 68 -10.60 17.42 -2.11
CA MET A 68 -12.03 17.23 -2.25
C MET A 68 -12.35 15.74 -2.25
N GLN A 69 -13.53 15.37 -1.76
CA GLN A 69 -14.00 13.99 -1.86
C GLN A 69 -14.05 13.55 -3.33
N LEU A 70 -13.77 12.27 -3.56
CA LEU A 70 -13.88 11.69 -4.90
C LEU A 70 -15.28 11.95 -5.48
N PRO A 71 -15.41 12.37 -6.77
CA PRO A 71 -16.71 12.61 -7.37
C PRO A 71 -17.62 11.37 -7.33
N GLU A 72 -18.93 11.54 -7.12
CA GLU A 72 -19.89 10.44 -6.92
C GLU A 72 -19.91 9.43 -8.07
N LYS A 73 -19.71 9.90 -9.31
CA LYS A 73 -19.65 9.06 -10.51
C LYS A 73 -18.31 8.31 -10.68
N SER A 74 -17.35 8.55 -9.80
CA SER A 74 -16.06 7.86 -9.83
C SER A 74 -16.22 6.43 -9.36
N THR A 75 -15.37 5.53 -9.88
CA THR A 75 -15.36 4.14 -9.45
C THR A 75 -14.02 3.75 -8.87
N ILE A 76 -14.06 3.01 -7.77
CA ILE A 76 -12.92 2.40 -7.11
C ILE A 76 -13.04 0.88 -7.25
N LYS A 77 -12.01 0.21 -7.77
CA LYS A 77 -11.98 -1.24 -7.90
C LYS A 77 -10.65 -1.79 -7.42
N PHE A 78 -10.71 -2.90 -6.70
CA PHE A 78 -9.52 -3.66 -6.30
C PHE A 78 -9.44 -4.96 -7.07
N ASN A 79 -8.22 -5.43 -7.32
CA ASN A 79 -8.04 -6.82 -7.70
C ASN A 79 -8.34 -7.76 -6.50
N ARG A 80 -8.47 -9.06 -6.77
CA ARG A 80 -8.86 -10.04 -5.75
C ARG A 80 -7.87 -10.12 -4.58
N THR A 81 -6.58 -9.87 -4.83
CA THR A 81 -5.54 -9.93 -3.80
C THR A 81 -5.51 -8.67 -2.94
N GLY A 82 -6.00 -7.54 -3.44
CA GLY A 82 -5.88 -6.23 -2.80
C GLY A 82 -4.52 -5.58 -3.03
N THR A 83 -3.75 -6.02 -4.03
CA THR A 83 -2.44 -5.42 -4.37
C THR A 83 -2.56 -4.31 -5.40
N GLU A 84 -3.69 -4.23 -6.09
CA GLU A 84 -3.93 -3.33 -7.21
C GLU A 84 -5.26 -2.61 -7.01
N LEU A 85 -5.23 -1.29 -7.19
CA LEU A 85 -6.35 -0.39 -7.05
C LEU A 85 -6.51 0.43 -8.34
N HIS A 86 -7.71 0.44 -8.88
CA HIS A 86 -8.13 1.26 -10.02
C HIS A 86 -9.10 2.32 -9.54
N ILE A 87 -8.80 3.58 -9.84
CA ILE A 87 -9.67 4.72 -9.57
C ILE A 87 -10.00 5.36 -10.92
N ALA A 88 -11.24 5.23 -11.38
CA ALA A 88 -11.71 5.89 -12.60
C ALA A 88 -12.55 7.11 -12.24
N ILE A 89 -12.17 8.27 -12.76
CA ILE A 89 -12.81 9.57 -12.49
C ILE A 89 -13.33 10.15 -13.81
N PRO A 90 -14.60 10.56 -13.91
CA PRO A 90 -15.10 11.24 -15.11
C PRO A 90 -14.37 12.55 -15.36
N VAL A 91 -14.01 12.84 -16.61
CA VAL A 91 -13.35 14.10 -17.00
C VAL A 91 -14.25 15.30 -16.70
N GLU A 92 -15.56 15.20 -16.96
CA GLU A 92 -16.55 16.25 -16.67
C GLU A 92 -16.58 16.68 -15.18
N GLU A 93 -16.35 15.74 -14.26
CA GLU A 93 -16.33 16.01 -12.81
C GLU A 93 -15.02 16.70 -12.41
N ILE A 94 -13.93 16.40 -13.10
CA ILE A 94 -12.65 17.09 -12.90
C ILE A 94 -12.78 18.54 -13.38
N GLU A 95 -13.28 18.75 -14.60
CA GLU A 95 -13.48 20.08 -15.19
C GLU A 95 -14.40 20.96 -14.34
N SER A 96 -15.52 20.42 -13.89
CA SER A 96 -16.51 21.19 -13.11
C SER A 96 -16.03 21.56 -11.71
N ARG A 97 -15.16 20.73 -11.09
CA ARG A 97 -14.69 20.94 -9.72
C ARG A 97 -13.34 21.65 -9.63
N MET A 98 -12.55 21.67 -10.70
CA MET A 98 -11.18 22.20 -10.68
C MET A 98 -11.10 23.58 -11.33
N ALA A 99 -11.31 24.61 -10.52
CA ALA A 99 -11.33 26.01 -10.96
C ALA A 99 -9.96 26.54 -11.45
N ASP A 100 -8.86 25.87 -11.10
CA ASP A 100 -7.51 26.44 -11.26
C ASP A 100 -6.82 26.11 -12.60
N ASN A 101 -7.49 25.44 -13.54
CA ASN A 101 -6.87 24.93 -14.79
C ASN A 101 -5.57 24.13 -14.56
N SER A 102 -5.32 23.69 -13.32
CA SER A 102 -4.16 22.92 -12.98
C SER A 102 -4.35 21.53 -13.56
N GLN A 103 -3.51 21.20 -14.54
CA GLN A 103 -3.40 19.87 -15.13
C GLN A 103 -2.81 18.86 -14.13
N GLU A 104 -3.02 19.05 -12.83
CA GLU A 104 -2.48 18.24 -11.74
C GLU A 104 -3.59 17.80 -10.77
N LEU A 105 -3.70 16.48 -10.58
CA LEU A 105 -4.59 15.85 -9.62
C LEU A 105 -3.76 15.25 -8.49
N GLN A 106 -3.93 15.79 -7.29
CA GLN A 106 -3.33 15.29 -6.06
C GLN A 106 -4.28 14.30 -5.39
N PHE A 107 -3.90 13.04 -5.38
CA PHE A 107 -4.63 11.98 -4.72
C PHE A 107 -4.15 11.83 -3.28
N ILE A 108 -5.08 11.68 -2.35
CA ILE A 108 -4.80 11.34 -0.96
C ILE A 108 -5.65 10.14 -0.58
N LEU A 109 -4.96 9.09 -0.16
CA LEU A 109 -5.50 7.81 0.24
C LEU A 109 -5.33 7.66 1.75
N LYS A 110 -6.40 7.49 2.51
CA LYS A 110 -6.41 7.51 3.98
C LYS A 110 -7.09 6.30 4.58
N ASP A 111 -6.69 5.99 5.82
CA ASP A 111 -7.29 4.95 6.66
C ASP A 111 -7.32 3.56 6.00
N ILE A 112 -6.26 3.27 5.24
CA ILE A 112 -6.13 1.99 4.52
C ILE A 112 -5.44 0.96 5.40
N ALA A 113 -6.13 -0.15 5.64
CA ALA A 113 -5.58 -1.31 6.33
C ALA A 113 -4.78 -2.19 5.35
N ALA A 114 -3.59 -2.60 5.77
CA ALA A 114 -2.78 -3.59 5.07
C ALA A 114 -2.92 -4.95 5.76
N LYS A 115 -3.10 -6.02 4.96
CA LYS A 115 -3.40 -7.37 5.49
C LYS A 115 -2.27 -7.98 6.31
N ASP A 116 -1.03 -7.59 6.01
CA ASP A 116 0.18 -8.18 6.60
C ASP A 116 0.91 -7.22 7.57
N VAL A 117 0.26 -6.14 8.01
CA VAL A 117 0.85 -5.20 8.98
C VAL A 117 0.41 -5.59 10.39
N ILE A 118 1.35 -6.15 11.16
CA ILE A 118 1.20 -6.36 12.60
C ILE A 118 1.66 -5.07 13.29
N ASP A 119 0.82 -4.04 13.30
CA ASP A 119 1.04 -2.90 14.20
C ASP A 119 0.54 -3.29 15.59
N LYS A 120 1.49 -3.47 16.52
CA LYS A 120 1.20 -3.77 17.94
C LYS A 120 0.51 -2.60 18.65
N ASP A 121 0.53 -1.42 18.04
CA ASP A 121 -0.14 -0.21 18.50
C ASP A 121 -1.17 0.24 17.45
N ASN A 122 -2.37 -0.33 17.54
CA ASN A 122 -3.62 0.36 17.19
C ASN A 122 -3.65 1.12 15.84
N GLN A 123 -3.95 0.36 14.77
CA GLN A 123 -4.36 0.79 13.42
C GLN A 123 -3.44 1.80 12.71
N PRO A 124 -2.75 1.39 11.63
CA PRO A 124 -2.03 2.35 10.83
C PRO A 124 -3.04 3.24 10.10
N LYS A 125 -3.17 4.49 10.56
CA LYS A 125 -3.67 5.60 9.74
C LYS A 125 -2.67 5.85 8.62
N ASN A 126 -2.65 4.95 7.64
CA ASN A 126 -1.81 5.07 6.47
C ASN A 126 -2.39 6.17 5.59
N GLU A 127 -1.67 7.28 5.49
CA GLU A 127 -1.91 8.29 4.47
C GLU A 127 -0.88 8.11 3.35
N LEU A 128 -1.36 7.86 2.14
CA LEU A 128 -0.56 7.82 0.92
C LEU A 128 -0.98 8.98 0.03
N GLN A 129 0.00 9.75 -0.45
CA GLN A 129 -0.25 10.90 -1.30
C GLN A 129 0.61 10.82 -2.55
N PHE A 130 0.01 11.12 -3.70
CA PHE A 130 0.71 11.24 -4.97
C PHE A 130 -0.01 12.22 -5.88
N SER A 131 0.69 12.77 -6.86
CA SER A 131 0.12 13.63 -7.89
C SER A 131 0.27 13.00 -9.25
N ILE A 132 -0.71 13.23 -10.12
CA ILE A 132 -0.61 12.90 -11.54
C ILE A 132 -0.84 14.14 -12.38
N ARG A 133 -0.23 14.18 -13.56
CA ARG A 133 -0.55 15.17 -14.59
C ARG A 133 -1.49 14.58 -15.62
N TYR A 134 -2.46 15.36 -16.08
CA TYR A 134 -3.40 14.96 -17.11
C TYR A 134 -3.51 16.03 -18.20
N LYS A 135 -4.00 15.65 -19.38
CA LYS A 135 -4.22 16.59 -20.48
C LYS A 135 -5.64 16.42 -20.98
N PHE A 136 -6.32 17.53 -21.19
CA PHE A 136 -7.57 17.51 -21.96
C PHE A 136 -7.24 17.18 -23.41
N ALA A 137 -8.06 16.32 -24.03
CA ALA A 137 -8.01 16.14 -25.47
C ALA A 137 -8.50 17.45 -26.12
N GLU A 138 -7.63 18.10 -26.89
CA GLU A 138 -7.98 19.26 -27.72
C GLU A 138 -8.93 18.87 -28.86
#